data_AF-A0AAJ2U5X3-F1
#
_entry.id   AF-A0AAJ2U5X3-F1
#
_cell.length_a   1.000
_cell.length_b   1.000
_cell.length_c   1.000
_cell.angle_alpha   90.00
_cell.angle_beta   90.00
_cell.angle_gamma   90.00
#
_symmetry.space_group_name_H-M   'P 1'
#
loop_
_entity.id
_entity.type
_entity.pdbx_description
1 polymer ?
#
loop_
_entity_poly.entity_id
_entity_poly.type
_entity_poly.pdbx_seq_one_letter_code
_entity_poly.pdbx_strand_id
1 'polypeptide(L)'
;LTLEVEKSEQWEFYSSNQELTELPNGEQHFIAQVALGVAEKYGKGLTPYRVKLESEIPLARGLGSSASAIVAGIELADLGLRLG
;
A
#
# COMPACT_ATOMS: atom_id res chain seq x y z
N LEU A 1 -5.25 -8.28 6.24
CA LEU A 1 -5.21 -6.98 5.53
C LEU A 1 -5.59 -7.27 4.09
N THR A 2 -6.66 -6.65 3.62
CA THR A 2 -7.15 -6.74 2.25
C THR A 2 -7.01 -5.37 1.61
N LEU A 3 -6.56 -5.36 0.35
CA LEU A 3 -6.41 -4.15 -0.45
C LEU A 3 -7.33 -4.23 -1.65
N GLU A 4 -8.17 -3.20 -1.84
CA GLU A 4 -8.81 -2.95 -3.13
C GLU A 4 -8.06 -1.79 -3.78
N VAL A 5 -7.63 -1.97 -5.03
CA VAL A 5 -6.72 -1.04 -5.70
C VAL A 5 -7.26 -0.64 -7.06
N GLU A 6 -7.24 0.66 -7.32
CA GLU A 6 -7.63 1.26 -8.58
C GLU A 6 -6.52 2.20 -9.05
N LYS A 7 -6.26 2.27 -10.37
CA LYS A 7 -5.30 3.24 -10.90
C LYS A 7 -5.79 4.66 -10.64
N SER A 8 -4.86 5.54 -10.29
CA SER A 8 -5.16 6.93 -9.96
C SER A 8 -4.08 7.85 -10.51
N GLU A 9 -4.38 9.15 -10.58
CA GLU A 9 -3.41 10.19 -10.89
C GLU A 9 -2.54 10.55 -9.68
N GLN A 10 -3.00 10.22 -8.47
CA GLN A 10 -2.32 10.47 -7.21
C GLN A 10 -2.53 9.32 -6.21
N TRP A 11 -1.58 9.16 -5.29
CA TRP A 11 -1.67 8.17 -4.23
C TRP A 11 -2.74 8.57 -3.22
N GLU A 12 -3.70 7.68 -2.99
CA GLU A 12 -4.77 7.90 -2.03
C GLU A 12 -5.03 6.62 -1.24
N PHE A 13 -5.07 6.73 0.07
CA PHE A 13 -5.38 5.63 0.98
C PHE A 13 -6.64 5.99 1.77
N TYR A 14 -7.58 5.04 1.87
CA TYR A 14 -8.84 5.23 2.57
C TYR A 14 -9.26 3.93 3.27
N SER A 15 -9.95 4.08 4.39
CA SER A 15 -10.40 2.98 5.23
C SER A 15 -11.64 3.41 6.01
N SER A 16 -12.54 2.47 6.28
CA SER A 16 -13.64 2.65 7.23
C SER A 16 -13.21 2.43 8.69
N ASN A 17 -12.03 1.84 8.91
CA ASN A 17 -11.43 1.66 10.22
C ASN A 17 -10.62 2.91 10.60
N GLN A 18 -10.99 3.55 11.72
CA GLN A 18 -10.38 4.78 12.23
C GLN A 18 -8.86 4.67 12.44
N GLU A 19 -8.35 3.54 12.95
CA GLU A 19 -6.90 3.33 13.16
C GLU A 19 -6.11 3.41 11.84
N LEU A 20 -6.73 2.99 10.74
CA LEU A 20 -6.14 3.05 9.40
C LEU A 20 -6.33 4.42 8.74
N THR A 21 -7.37 5.17 9.11
CA THR A 21 -7.61 6.53 8.63
C THR A 21 -6.59 7.52 9.19
N GLU A 22 -5.99 7.23 10.36
CA GLU A 22 -4.92 8.05 10.96
C GLU A 22 -3.54 7.86 10.30
N LEU A 23 -3.39 6.88 9.39
CA LEU A 23 -2.13 6.65 8.70
C LEU A 23 -1.80 7.78 7.72
N PRO A 24 -0.50 8.07 7.48
CA PRO A 24 -0.08 9.03 6.46
C PRO A 24 -0.66 8.69 5.09
N ASN A 25 -1.20 9.68 4.39
CA ASN A 25 -1.75 9.48 3.04
C ASN A 25 -0.71 9.81 1.96
N GLY A 26 -1.03 9.50 0.70
CA GLY A 26 -0.16 9.76 -0.44
C GLY A 26 1.08 8.87 -0.47
N GLU A 27 2.15 9.39 -1.06
CA GLU A 27 3.45 8.72 -1.15
C GLU A 27 4.13 8.50 0.22
N GLN A 28 3.67 9.20 1.25
CA GLN A 28 4.15 9.02 2.62
C GLN A 28 3.55 7.78 3.30
N HIS A 29 2.48 7.20 2.72
CA HIS A 29 1.92 5.96 3.22
C HIS A 29 2.95 4.83 3.04
N PHE A 30 3.16 4.02 4.08
CA PHE A 30 4.24 3.02 4.07
C PHE A 30 4.12 2.00 2.93
N ILE A 31 2.89 1.59 2.57
CA ILE A 31 2.63 0.74 1.40
C ILE A 31 3.10 1.41 0.09
N ALA A 32 2.83 2.71 -0.08
CA ALA A 32 3.29 3.44 -1.26
C ALA A 32 4.83 3.52 -1.29
N GLN A 33 5.47 3.80 -0.16
CA GLN A 33 6.93 3.84 -0.06
C GLN A 33 7.58 2.52 -0.46
N VAL A 34 7.03 1.39 0.01
CA VAL A 34 7.54 0.07 -0.37
C VAL A 34 7.32 -0.19 -1.87
N ALA A 35 6.13 0.12 -2.40
CA ALA A 35 5.82 -0.10 -3.80
C ALA A 35 6.72 0.73 -4.74
N LEU A 36 6.93 2.01 -4.40
CA LEU A 36 7.82 2.92 -5.12
C LEU A 36 9.28 2.46 -5.03
N GLY A 37 9.74 2.01 -3.86
CA GLY A 37 11.10 1.48 -3.70
C GLY A 37 11.35 0.19 -4.49
N VAL A 38 10.34 -0.69 -4.61
CA VAL A 38 10.41 -1.84 -5.51
C VAL A 38 10.49 -1.36 -6.96
N ALA A 39 9.64 -0.42 -7.37
CA ALA A 39 9.67 0.11 -8.73
C ALA A 39 11.04 0.70 -9.10
N GLU A 40 11.62 1.49 -8.20
CA GLU A 40 12.96 2.06 -8.33
C GLU A 40 14.02 0.97 -8.46
N LYS A 41 13.96 -0.10 -7.65
CA LYS A 41 14.89 -1.23 -7.73
C LYS A 41 14.87 -1.93 -9.10
N TYR A 42 13.74 -1.92 -9.79
CA TYR A 42 13.61 -2.47 -11.15
C TYR A 42 13.82 -1.40 -12.25
N GLY A 43 14.16 -0.17 -11.90
CA GLY A 43 14.34 0.94 -12.84
C GLY A 43 13.07 1.31 -13.61
N LYS A 44 11.89 1.04 -13.04
CA LYS A 44 10.59 1.33 -13.65
C LYS A 44 9.84 2.39 -12.85
N GLY A 45 9.02 3.17 -13.53
CA GLY A 45 8.03 4.04 -12.88
C GLY A 45 6.77 3.25 -12.53
N LEU A 46 6.20 3.51 -11.35
CA LEU A 46 4.92 2.97 -10.93
C LEU A 46 3.88 4.08 -10.96
N THR A 47 2.76 3.86 -11.65
CA THR A 47 1.62 4.79 -11.61
C THR A 47 0.98 4.77 -10.23
N PRO A 48 0.51 5.90 -9.71
CA PRO A 48 -0.19 5.93 -8.42
C PRO A 48 -1.48 5.10 -8.40
N TYR A 49 -1.89 4.73 -7.18
CA TYR A 49 -3.12 3.99 -6.93
C TYR A 49 -3.97 4.67 -5.86
N ARG A 50 -5.27 4.53 -6.05
CA ARG A 50 -6.28 4.68 -5.00
C ARG A 50 -6.45 3.32 -4.33
N VAL A 51 -6.19 3.26 -3.02
CA VAL A 51 -6.10 2.02 -2.23
C VAL A 51 -7.07 2.05 -1.06
N LYS A 52 -8.06 1.16 -1.09
CA LYS A 52 -8.91 0.88 0.08
C LYS A 52 -8.20 -0.13 0.98
N LEU A 53 -8.08 0.21 2.25
CA LEU A 53 -7.51 -0.66 3.27
C LEU A 53 -8.65 -1.27 4.09
N GLU A 54 -8.68 -2.60 4.17
CA GLU A 54 -9.56 -3.31 5.08
C GLU A 54 -8.74 -4.27 5.97
N SER A 55 -8.94 -4.18 7.28
CA SER A 55 -8.33 -5.11 8.24
C SER A 55 -9.41 -5.71 9.13
N GLU A 56 -9.54 -7.03 9.08
CA GLU A 56 -10.43 -7.79 9.98
C GLU A 56 -9.85 -7.95 11.39
N ILE A 57 -8.57 -7.61 11.59
CA ILE A 57 -7.88 -7.70 12.88
C ILE A 57 -7.62 -6.28 13.42
N PRO A 58 -7.96 -5.98 14.69
CA PRO A 58 -7.57 -4.73 15.33
C PRO A 58 -6.04 -4.57 15.31
N LEU A 59 -5.54 -3.45 14.78
CA LEU A 59 -4.11 -3.23 14.58
C LEU A 59 -3.37 -2.87 15.87
N ALA A 60 -4.12 -2.74 16.99
CA ALA A 60 -3.66 -2.40 18.33
C ALA A 60 -2.60 -3.32 18.98
N ARG A 61 -2.06 -4.34 18.27
CA ARG A 61 -0.99 -5.21 18.80
C ARG A 61 0.09 -5.54 17.77
N GLY A 62 0.71 -4.53 17.16
CA GLY A 62 2.14 -4.45 16.75
C GLY A 62 2.92 -5.64 16.15
N LEU A 63 2.32 -6.80 15.88
CA LEU A 63 2.96 -8.07 15.54
C LEU A 63 2.30 -8.60 14.26
N GLY A 64 2.47 -7.88 13.15
CA GLY A 64 1.97 -8.32 11.84
C GLY A 64 1.59 -7.19 10.87
N SER A 65 1.36 -5.97 11.37
CA SER A 65 0.97 -4.82 10.53
C SER A 65 2.05 -4.43 9.51
N SER A 66 3.29 -4.23 9.95
CA SER A 66 4.38 -3.80 9.07
C SER A 66 4.80 -4.86 8.05
N ALA A 67 4.82 -6.14 8.43
CA ALA A 67 5.12 -7.23 7.49
C ALA A 67 4.04 -7.34 6.41
N SER A 68 2.75 -7.23 6.81
CA SER A 68 1.64 -7.21 5.85
C SER A 68 1.71 -6.00 4.92
N ALA A 69 2.10 -4.83 5.43
CA ALA A 69 2.27 -3.62 4.62
C ALA A 69 3.44 -3.73 3.63
N ILE A 70 4.53 -4.40 4.01
CA ILE A 70 5.66 -4.66 3.11
C ILE A 70 5.23 -5.60 1.97
N VAL A 71 4.59 -6.72 2.32
CA VAL A 71 4.08 -7.66 1.30
C VAL A 71 3.08 -6.95 0.39
N ALA A 72 2.12 -6.22 0.96
CA ALA A 72 1.17 -5.40 0.22
C ALA A 72 1.82 -4.43 -0.78
N GLY A 73 2.88 -3.72 -0.36
CA GLY A 73 3.61 -2.81 -1.25
C GLY A 73 4.35 -3.54 -2.38
N ILE A 74 4.95 -4.70 -2.09
CA ILE A 74 5.62 -5.53 -3.09
C ILE A 74 4.61 -6.05 -4.12
N GLU A 75 3.50 -6.62 -3.67
CA GLU A 75 2.43 -7.15 -4.53
C GLU A 75 1.80 -6.05 -5.39
N LEU A 76 1.62 -4.84 -4.83
CA LEU A 76 1.12 -3.69 -5.58
C LEU A 76 2.11 -3.27 -6.70
N ALA A 77 3.41 -3.26 -6.40
CA ALA A 77 4.43 -2.98 -7.40
C ALA A 77 4.48 -4.07 -8.49
N ASP A 78 4.39 -5.34 -8.11
CA ASP A 78 4.31 -6.43 -9.09
C ASP A 78 3.08 -6.30 -9.99
N LEU A 79 1.90 -6.04 -9.41
CA LEU A 79 0.66 -5.82 -10.14
C LEU A 79 0.79 -4.66 -11.15
N GLY A 80 1.42 -3.56 -10.75
CA GLY A 80 1.57 -2.37 -11.60
C GLY A 80 2.65 -2.51 -12.68
N LEU A 81 3.74 -3.20 -12.37
CA LEU A 81 4.92 -3.29 -13.23
C LEU A 81 5.01 -4.59 -14.03
N ARG A 82 4.15 -5.57 -13.70
CA ARG A 82 4.14 -6.94 -14.23
C ARG A 82 5.51 -7.58 -14.08
N LEU A 83 6.01 -7.69 -12.85
CA LEU A 83 7.39 -8.15 -12.60
C LEU A 83 7.56 -9.65 -12.85
N GLY A 84 6.52 -10.45 -12.62
CA GLY A 84 6.45 -11.85 -13.09
C GLY A 84 7.31 -12.83 -12.30
#